data_AF-A0A958HJ43-F1
#
_entry.id   AF-A0A958HJ43-F1
#
_cell.length_a   1.000
_cell.length_b   1.000
_cell.length_c   1.000
_cell.angle_alpha   90.00
_cell.angle_beta   90.00
_cell.angle_gamma   90.00
#
_symmetry.space_group_name_H-M   'P 1'
#
loop_
_entity.id
_entity.type
_entity.pdbx_description
1 polymer ?
#
loop_
_entity_poly.entity_id
_entity_poly.type
_entity_poly.pdbx_seq_one_letter_code
_entity_poly.pdbx_strand_id
1 'polypeptide(L)'
;IAHGQRVVIVSLATDGSDGPTDAAGGMVDAGTVARGTAAGLPAADHLSNNDAYPFLAATDDLLLCGPTQTNVNDLIFVFVF
;
A
#
# COMPACT_ATOMS: atom_id res chain seq x y z
N ILE A 1 18.18 18.81 -5.79
CA ILE A 1 17.34 17.61 -5.58
C ILE A 1 17.35 17.38 -4.08
N ALA A 2 16.22 17.60 -3.39
CA ALA A 2 16.18 17.65 -1.94
C ALA A 2 16.47 16.27 -1.32
N HIS A 3 17.21 16.27 -0.21
CA HIS A 3 17.70 15.12 0.56
C HIS A 3 16.58 14.38 1.32
N GLY A 4 15.55 13.89 0.64
CA GLY A 4 14.60 12.94 1.22
C GLY A 4 15.12 11.51 1.03
N GLN A 5 15.26 10.75 2.12
CA GLN A 5 15.60 9.33 2.03
C GLN A 5 14.61 8.63 1.09
N ARG A 6 15.11 7.91 0.10
CA ARG A 6 14.28 7.07 -0.76
C ARG A 6 13.98 5.80 0.03
N VAL A 7 12.76 5.72 0.53
CA VAL A 7 12.25 4.56 1.26
C VAL A 7 11.03 4.03 0.53
N VAL A 8 10.98 2.71 0.37
CA VAL A 8 9.78 1.99 -0.11
C VAL A 8 9.43 0.94 0.94
N ILE A 9 8.15 0.87 1.28
CA ILE A 9 7.60 -0.16 2.16
C ILE A 9 6.61 -0.99 1.35
N VAL A 10 6.76 -2.31 1.38
CA VAL A 10 5.82 -3.26 0.78
C VAL A 10 5.27 -4.13 1.89
N SER A 11 3.95 -4.21 2.01
CA SER A 11 3.25 -5.16 2.87
C SER A 11 2.35 -6.02 2.00
N LEU A 12 2.42 -7.34 2.15
CA LEU A 12 1.59 -8.27 1.36
C LEU A 12 1.22 -9.54 2.11
N ALA A 13 0.00 -10.02 1.90
CA ALA A 13 -0.48 -11.34 2.24
C ALA A 13 -0.07 -12.33 1.14
N THR A 14 0.55 -13.45 1.54
CA THR A 14 1.14 -14.39 0.57
C THR A 14 0.10 -15.22 -0.19
N ASP A 15 -1.15 -15.23 0.24
CA ASP A 15 -2.27 -15.83 -0.50
C ASP A 15 -2.81 -14.97 -1.65
N GLY A 16 -2.33 -13.73 -1.74
CA GLY A 16 -2.69 -12.80 -2.79
C GLY A 16 -3.95 -11.99 -2.50
N SER A 17 -4.47 -12.03 -1.27
CA SER A 17 -5.68 -11.32 -0.84
C SER A 17 -5.51 -10.70 0.56
N ASP A 18 -5.75 -9.41 0.69
CA ASP A 18 -5.75 -8.65 1.94
C ASP A 18 -7.17 -8.18 2.24
N GLY A 19 -7.71 -8.64 3.38
CA GLY A 19 -9.11 -8.43 3.74
C GLY A 19 -10.08 -8.95 2.66
N PRO A 20 -11.29 -8.36 2.55
CA PRO A 20 -12.27 -8.72 1.54
C PRO A 20 -12.02 -7.96 0.21
N THR A 21 -10.79 -7.97 -0.29
CA THR A 21 -10.39 -7.24 -1.50
C THR A 21 -9.66 -8.12 -2.52
N ASP A 22 -9.36 -7.59 -3.71
CA ASP A 22 -8.57 -8.25 -4.75
C ASP A 22 -7.07 -7.91 -4.69
N ALA A 23 -6.67 -7.06 -3.74
CA ALA A 23 -5.28 -6.70 -3.52
C ALA A 23 -4.63 -7.67 -2.55
N ALA A 24 -3.35 -7.98 -2.76
CA ALA A 24 -2.55 -8.71 -1.80
C ALA A 24 -2.00 -7.80 -0.68
N GLY A 25 -2.12 -6.48 -0.82
CA GLY A 25 -1.60 -5.49 0.11
C GLY A 25 -1.22 -4.20 -0.61
N GLY A 26 -0.14 -3.54 -0.19
CA GLY A 26 0.27 -2.25 -0.74
C GLY A 26 1.79 -2.03 -0.80
N MET A 27 2.21 -1.18 -1.74
CA MET A 27 3.58 -0.72 -1.93
C MET A 27 3.59 0.80 -1.92
N VAL A 28 4.17 1.40 -0.88
CA VAL A 28 4.14 2.86 -0.66
C VAL A 28 5.54 3.45 -0.64
N ASP A 29 5.64 4.71 -1.02
CA ASP A 29 6.87 5.50 -0.98
C ASP A 29 6.68 6.84 -0.25
N ALA A 30 7.75 7.62 -0.16
CA ALA A 30 7.73 8.94 0.49
C ALA A 30 6.74 9.93 -0.16
N GLY A 31 6.25 9.66 -1.38
CA GLY A 31 5.29 10.48 -2.11
C GLY A 31 3.83 10.05 -1.95
N THR A 32 3.55 8.83 -1.48
CA THR A 32 2.19 8.26 -1.38
C THR A 32 1.20 9.20 -0.68
N VAL A 33 1.54 9.72 0.50
CA VAL A 33 0.64 10.63 1.26
C VAL A 33 0.39 11.93 0.52
N ALA A 34 1.40 12.46 -0.19
CA ALA A 34 1.25 13.66 -0.99
C ALA A 34 0.35 13.42 -2.21
N ARG A 35 0.46 12.25 -2.87
CA ARG A 35 -0.45 11.84 -3.96
C ARG A 35 -1.89 11.78 -3.47
N GLY A 36 -2.15 11.12 -2.32
CA GLY A 36 -3.50 11.02 -1.77
C GLY A 36 -4.08 12.38 -1.37
N THR A 37 -3.27 13.24 -0.75
CA THR A 37 -3.66 14.63 -0.45
C THR A 37 -4.03 15.40 -1.72
N ALA A 38 -3.24 15.27 -2.79
CA ALA A 38 -3.53 15.91 -4.08
C ALA A 38 -4.79 15.37 -4.76
N ALA A 39 -5.16 14.12 -4.49
CA ALA A 39 -6.40 13.48 -4.94
C ALA A 39 -7.62 13.82 -4.06
N GLY A 40 -7.45 14.62 -3.01
CA GLY A 40 -8.54 14.94 -2.06
C GLY A 40 -8.89 13.79 -1.11
N LEU A 41 -7.97 12.84 -0.91
CA LEU A 41 -8.12 11.66 -0.05
C LEU A 41 -7.04 11.68 1.04
N PRO A 42 -7.27 12.36 2.18
CA PRO A 42 -6.31 12.39 3.27
C PRO A 42 -6.09 11.00 3.86
N ALA A 43 -4.83 10.55 3.93
CA ALA A 43 -4.49 9.21 4.41
C ALA A 43 -5.01 8.92 5.83
N ALA A 44 -5.00 9.94 6.70
CA ALA A 44 -5.45 9.82 8.09
C ALA A 44 -6.96 9.51 8.19
N ASP A 45 -7.78 10.10 7.32
CA ASP A 45 -9.23 9.89 7.31
C ASP A 45 -9.55 8.46 6.90
N HIS A 46 -8.93 7.99 5.81
CA HIS A 46 -9.05 6.60 5.34
C HIS A 46 -8.58 5.58 6.37
N LEU A 47 -7.44 5.84 7.02
CA LEU A 47 -6.93 4.98 8.10
C LEU A 47 -7.92 4.92 9.26
N SER A 48 -8.48 6.06 9.70
CA SER A 48 -9.43 6.12 10.81
C SER A 48 -10.74 5.37 10.52
N ASN A 49 -11.11 5.26 9.25
CA ASN A 49 -12.32 4.58 8.77
C ASN A 49 -12.08 3.11 8.39
N ASN A 50 -10.86 2.59 8.57
CA ASN A 50 -10.46 1.26 8.07
C ASN A 50 -10.69 1.08 6.56
N ASP A 51 -10.51 2.16 5.80
CA ASP A 51 -10.83 2.26 4.38
C ASP A 51 -9.57 2.54 3.55
N ALA A 52 -8.53 1.73 3.76
CA ALA A 52 -7.23 1.91 3.13
C ALA A 52 -7.24 1.62 1.61
N TYR A 53 -8.10 0.69 1.16
CA TYR A 53 -8.12 0.22 -0.22
C TYR A 53 -8.41 1.36 -1.23
N PRO A 54 -9.46 2.20 -1.07
CA PRO A 54 -9.70 3.31 -2.00
C PRO A 54 -8.57 4.35 -2.03
N PHE A 55 -7.91 4.59 -0.87
CA PHE A 55 -6.75 5.49 -0.81
C PHE A 55 -5.59 4.94 -1.64
N LEU A 56 -5.21 3.68 -1.40
CA LEU A 56 -4.10 3.03 -2.12
C LEU A 56 -4.40 2.87 -3.61
N ALA A 57 -5.66 2.63 -3.98
CA ALA A 57 -6.08 2.60 -5.38
C ALA A 57 -5.89 3.97 -6.06
N ALA A 58 -6.26 5.05 -5.37
CA ALA A 58 -6.15 6.41 -5.90
C ALA A 58 -4.70 6.90 -6.00
N THR A 59 -3.77 6.32 -5.22
CA THR A 59 -2.34 6.65 -5.26
C THR A 59 -1.50 5.70 -6.10
N ASP A 60 -2.13 4.72 -6.76
CA ASP A 60 -1.50 3.65 -7.56
C ASP A 60 -0.52 2.77 -6.75
N ASP A 61 -0.88 2.51 -5.49
CA ASP A 61 -0.03 1.83 -4.50
C ASP A 61 -0.58 0.45 -4.07
N LEU A 62 -1.62 -0.07 -4.73
CA LEU A 62 -2.13 -1.42 -4.50
C LEU A 62 -1.19 -2.48 -5.10
N LEU A 63 -0.97 -3.57 -4.36
CA LEU A 63 -0.27 -4.74 -4.87
C LEU A 63 -1.30 -5.77 -5.40
N LEU A 64 -1.49 -5.81 -6.73
CA LEU A 64 -2.41 -6.73 -7.38
C LEU A 64 -1.65 -7.90 -8.03
N CYS A 65 -1.58 -9.06 -7.39
CA CYS A 65 -0.94 -10.26 -7.95
C CYS A 65 -1.92 -11.41 -8.26
N GLY A 66 -3.16 -11.31 -7.79
CA GLY A 66 -4.15 -12.39 -7.87
C GLY A 66 -3.86 -13.53 -6.88
N PRO A 67 -4.76 -14.54 -6.82
CA PRO A 67 -4.64 -15.62 -5.85
C PRO A 67 -3.42 -16.51 -6.14
N THR A 68 -2.52 -16.63 -5.16
CA THR A 68 -1.27 -17.40 -5.31
C THR A 68 -1.44 -18.90 -5.07
N GLN A 69 -2.59 -19.31 -4.51
CA GLN A 69 -2.90 -20.69 -4.13
C GLN A 69 -1.98 -21.29 -3.05
N THR A 70 -1.34 -20.43 -2.24
CA THR A 70 -0.57 -20.82 -1.05
C THR A 70 -0.81 -19.81 0.07
N ASN A 71 -0.53 -20.13 1.32
CA ASN A 71 -0.61 -19.15 2.41
C ASN A 71 0.45 -19.46 3.47
N VAL A 72 1.40 -18.53 3.64
CA VAL A 72 2.40 -18.53 4.72
C VAL A 72 2.36 -17.22 5.52
N ASN A 73 1.18 -16.61 5.62
CA ASN A 73 0.88 -15.31 6.23
C ASN A 73 1.49 -14.12 5.46
N ASP A 74 1.83 -13.05 6.18
CA ASP A 74 2.20 -11.76 5.61
C ASP A 74 3.71 -11.55 5.58
N LEU A 75 4.17 -10.78 4.60
CA LEU A 75 5.55 -10.35 4.46
C LEU A 75 5.62 -8.82 4.39
N ILE A 76 6.57 -8.23 5.11
CA ILE A 76 6.87 -6.79 5.05
C ILE A 76 8.32 -6.61 4.60
N PHE A 77 8.50 -5.82 3.55
CA PHE A 77 9.80 -5.44 3.01
C PHE A 77 10.01 -3.94 3.18
N VAL A 78 11.21 -3.55 3.62
CA VAL A 78 11.62 -2.15 3.72
C VAL A 78 12.88 -1.97 2.89
N PHE A 79 12.82 -1.11 1.90
CA PHE A 79 13.94 -0.76 1.03
C PHE A 79 14.42 0.65 1.37
N VAL A 80 15.73 0.81 1.57
CA VAL A 80 16.39 2.10 1.83
C VAL A 80 17.52 2.26 0.81
N PHE A 81 17.53 3.36 0.06
CA PHE A 81 18.47 3.63 -1.04
C PHE A 81 19.33 4.89 -0.87
#